data_AF-A0A3D4EGR6-F1
#
_entry.id   AF-A0A3D4EGR6-F1
#
_cell.length_a   1.000
_cell.length_b   1.000
_cell.length_c   1.000
_cell.angle_alpha   90.00
_cell.angle_beta   90.00
_cell.angle_gamma   90.00
#
_symmetry.space_group_name_H-M   'P 1'
#
loop_
_entity.id
_entity.type
_entity.pdbx_description
1 polymer ?
#
loop_
_entity_poly.entity_id
_entity_poly.type
_entity_poly.pdbx_seq_one_letter_code
_entity_poly.pdbx_strand_id
1 'polypeptide(L)'
;AGRLYLVAVGKAAWKMAEAALPCLDHPPESGIVITKYGHIEHALLGITCYEAGHPVPDENTFAATRAVLEMTEGLKSSDTVLFLLSGGGSALFEKPLVSGD
;
A
#
# COMPACT_ATOMS: atom_id res chain seq x y z
N ALA A 1 -18.69 -9.72 -11.39
CA ALA A 1 -18.42 -9.19 -10.04
C ALA A 1 -17.30 -8.16 -10.14
N GLY A 2 -17.26 -7.17 -9.25
CA GLY A 2 -16.12 -6.25 -9.17
C GLY A 2 -14.85 -6.95 -8.70
N ARG A 3 -13.70 -6.35 -8.98
CA ARG A 3 -12.40 -6.83 -8.50
C ARG A 3 -12.04 -6.18 -7.17
N LEU A 4 -11.29 -6.91 -6.35
CA LEU A 4 -10.76 -6.42 -5.08
C LEU A 4 -9.29 -6.05 -5.24
N TYR A 5 -8.91 -4.89 -4.72
CA TYR A 5 -7.54 -4.42 -4.63
C TYR A 5 -7.20 -4.17 -3.16
N LEU A 6 -5.95 -4.40 -2.76
CA LEU A 6 -5.50 -4.18 -1.38
C LEU A 6 -4.47 -3.04 -1.35
N VAL A 7 -4.69 -2.05 -0.49
CA VAL A 7 -3.68 -1.03 -0.20
C VAL A 7 -3.52 -0.98 1.31
N ALA A 8 -2.31 -1.23 1.81
CA ALA A 8 -2.00 -1.14 3.23
C ALA A 8 -0.89 -0.12 3.49
N VAL A 9 -1.12 0.81 4.42
CA VAL A 9 -0.22 1.92 4.71
C VAL A 9 -0.02 2.08 6.22
N GLY A 10 1.22 2.29 6.65
CA GLY A 10 1.58 2.60 8.03
C GLY A 10 2.46 1.53 8.69
N LYS A 11 2.83 1.76 9.95
CA LYS A 11 3.77 0.90 10.71
C LYS A 11 3.32 -0.56 10.84
N ALA A 12 2.01 -0.79 10.82
CA ALA A 12 1.40 -2.12 10.91
C ALA A 12 0.90 -2.64 9.55
N ALA A 13 1.16 -1.94 8.44
CA ALA A 13 0.60 -2.28 7.12
C ALA A 13 0.87 -3.73 6.71
N TRP A 14 2.10 -4.20 6.90
CA TRP A 14 2.48 -5.57 6.54
C TRP A 14 1.70 -6.60 7.38
N LYS A 15 1.62 -6.42 8.71
CA LYS A 15 0.85 -7.30 9.60
C LYS A 15 -0.65 -7.27 9.32
N MET A 16 -1.20 -6.10 9.00
CA MET A 16 -2.60 -5.96 8.63
C MET A 16 -2.90 -6.69 7.30
N ALA A 17 -2.02 -6.58 6.30
CA ALA A 17 -2.17 -7.29 5.04
C ALA A 17 -2.04 -8.81 5.21
N GLU A 18 -1.03 -9.27 5.97
CA GLU A 18 -0.84 -10.68 6.34
C GLU A 18 -2.10 -11.27 6.98
N ALA A 19 -2.71 -10.54 7.94
CA ALA A 19 -3.92 -10.97 8.62
C ALA A 19 -5.18 -10.88 7.74
N ALA A 20 -5.26 -9.91 6.82
CA ALA A 20 -6.42 -9.69 5.98
C ALA A 20 -6.54 -10.72 4.84
N LEU A 21 -5.43 -11.07 4.18
CA LEU A 21 -5.39 -12.00 3.05
C LEU A 21 -6.17 -13.31 3.27
N PRO A 22 -6.00 -14.06 4.38
CA PRO A 22 -6.74 -15.30 4.62
C PRO A 22 -8.22 -15.10 4.93
N CYS A 23 -8.66 -13.86 5.21
CA CYS A 23 -10.07 -13.53 5.48
C CYS A 23 -10.85 -13.16 4.22
N LEU A 24 -10.19 -13.07 3.06
CA LEU A 24 -10.82 -12.72 1.79
C LEU A 24 -11.36 -13.98 1.10
N ASP A 25 -12.57 -13.92 0.55
CA ASP A 25 -13.17 -15.02 -0.21
C ASP A 25 -12.31 -15.40 -1.43
N HIS A 26 -11.64 -14.40 -2.02
CA HIS A 26 -10.73 -14.52 -3.15
C HIS A 26 -9.51 -13.62 -2.94
N PRO A 27 -8.34 -13.99 -3.47
CA PRO A 27 -7.17 -13.11 -3.42
C PRO A 27 -7.47 -11.79 -4.14
N PRO A 28 -6.85 -10.67 -3.72
CA PRO A 28 -6.96 -9.42 -4.45
C PRO A 28 -6.35 -9.58 -5.85
N GLU A 29 -6.89 -8.85 -6.83
CA GLU A 29 -6.35 -8.75 -8.20
C GLU A 29 -4.89 -8.22 -8.16
N SER A 30 -4.66 -7.26 -7.29
CA SER A 30 -3.34 -6.72 -6.98
C SER A 30 -3.37 -6.07 -5.59
N GLY A 31 -2.21 -5.98 -4.94
CA GLY A 31 -2.12 -5.20 -3.72
C GLY A 31 -0.75 -4.63 -3.44
N ILE A 32 -0.75 -3.55 -2.67
CA ILE A 32 0.44 -2.80 -2.29
C ILE A 32 0.47 -2.60 -0.78
N VAL A 33 1.61 -2.90 -0.16
CA VAL A 33 1.91 -2.57 1.24
C VAL A 33 3.00 -1.50 1.26
N ILE A 34 2.82 -0.45 2.06
CA ILE A 34 3.84 0.57 2.33
C ILE A 34 4.03 0.67 3.85
N THR A 35 5.21 0.27 4.31
CA THR A 35 5.58 0.28 5.73
C THR A 35 6.95 0.95 5.92
N LYS A 36 7.41 1.09 7.16
CA LYS A 36 8.75 1.65 7.42
C LYS A 36 9.85 0.63 7.15
N TYR A 37 11.09 1.08 7.00
CA TYR A 37 12.24 0.18 6.85
C TYR A 37 12.34 -0.90 7.95
N GLY A 38 12.66 -2.13 7.51
CA GLY A 38 12.81 -3.33 8.34
C GLY A 38 11.50 -3.89 8.89
N HIS A 39 10.34 -3.60 8.29
CA HIS A 39 9.01 -4.08 8.72
C HIS A 39 8.35 -5.08 7.77
N ILE A 40 8.99 -5.40 6.65
CA ILE A 40 8.61 -6.56 5.84
C ILE A 40 9.29 -7.81 6.40
N GLU A 41 8.52 -8.80 6.86
CA GLU A 41 9.09 -10.05 7.39
C GLU A 41 9.34 -11.09 6.30
N HIS A 42 8.40 -11.22 5.35
CA HIS A 42 8.50 -12.10 4.20
C HIS A 42 7.57 -11.65 3.07
N ALA A 43 7.69 -12.28 1.90
CA ALA A 43 6.85 -11.99 0.75
C ALA A 43 5.41 -12.47 0.97
N LEU A 44 4.44 -11.60 0.71
CA LEU A 44 3.02 -11.93 0.69
C LEU A 44 2.58 -12.18 -0.76
N LEU A 45 1.93 -13.32 -1.03
CA LEU A 45 1.53 -13.69 -2.38
C LEU A 45 0.55 -12.67 -2.98
N GLY A 46 0.84 -12.17 -4.18
CA GLY A 46 0.00 -11.19 -4.87
C GLY A 46 0.11 -9.76 -4.33
N ILE A 47 1.03 -9.50 -3.39
CA ILE A 47 1.24 -8.18 -2.78
C ILE A 47 2.65 -7.69 -3.04
N THR A 48 2.77 -6.49 -3.60
CA THR A 48 4.03 -5.76 -3.70
C THR A 48 4.25 -4.97 -2.42
N CYS A 49 5.37 -5.23 -1.74
CA CYS A 49 5.69 -4.55 -0.48
C CYS A 49 6.81 -3.53 -0.68
N TYR A 50 6.59 -2.30 -0.21
CA TYR A 50 7.54 -1.20 -0.20
C TYR A 50 7.88 -0.83 1.24
N GLU A 51 9.15 -0.49 1.45
CA GLU A 51 9.60 0.19 2.67
C GLU A 51 9.99 1.62 2.35
N ALA A 52 9.57 2.56 3.19
CA ALA A 52 9.72 3.98 2.95
C ALA A 52 10.08 4.77 4.22
N GLY A 53 10.43 6.04 4.02
CA GLY A 53 10.85 6.97 5.07
C GLY A 53 9.79 7.24 6.14
N HIS A 54 10.19 7.14 7.40
CA HIS A 54 9.40 7.57 8.56
C HIS A 54 10.35 7.95 9.71
N PRO A 55 10.19 9.11 10.38
CA PRO A 55 9.02 9.99 10.35
C PRO A 55 9.00 11.05 9.25
N VAL A 56 10.03 11.11 8.42
CA VAL A 56 10.13 12.05 7.28
C VAL A 56 10.00 11.25 5.98
N PRO A 57 9.15 11.67 5.03
CA PRO A 57 9.04 11.01 3.73
C PRO A 57 10.34 11.08 2.93
N ASP A 58 10.59 10.08 2.10
CA ASP A 58 11.74 10.01 1.20
C ASP A 58 11.34 9.58 -0.22
N GLU A 59 12.33 9.37 -1.09
CA GLU A 59 12.06 8.95 -2.48
C GLU A 59 11.29 7.64 -2.57
N ASN A 60 11.48 6.72 -1.61
CA ASN A 60 10.71 5.47 -1.57
C ASN A 60 9.27 5.72 -1.17
N THR A 61 8.98 6.72 -0.31
CA THR A 61 7.61 7.19 -0.06
C THR A 61 6.95 7.59 -1.37
N PHE A 62 7.63 8.42 -2.17
CA PHE A 62 7.05 8.95 -3.41
C PHE A 62 6.89 7.88 -4.49
N ALA A 63 7.85 6.97 -4.61
CA ALA A 63 7.78 5.84 -5.54
C ALA A 63 6.63 4.88 -5.17
N ALA A 64 6.52 4.50 -3.89
CA ALA A 64 5.47 3.62 -3.41
C ALA A 64 4.07 4.25 -3.54
N THR A 65 3.93 5.54 -3.22
CA THR A 65 2.67 6.28 -3.38
C THR A 65 2.26 6.37 -4.84
N ARG A 66 3.21 6.58 -5.75
CA ARG A 66 2.95 6.57 -7.20
C ARG A 66 2.44 5.21 -7.68
N ALA A 67 3.04 4.12 -7.22
CA ALA A 67 2.58 2.77 -7.55
C ALA A 67 1.12 2.51 -7.11
N VAL A 68 0.72 3.00 -5.93
CA VAL A 68 -0.68 2.93 -5.49
C VAL A 68 -1.59 3.72 -6.42
N LEU A 69 -1.22 4.96 -6.78
CA LEU A 69 -2.02 5.77 -7.68
C LEU A 69 -2.19 5.11 -9.05
N GLU A 70 -1.11 4.59 -9.63
CA GLU A 70 -1.12 3.83 -10.89
C GLU A 70 -2.01 2.58 -10.79
N MET A 71 -1.94 1.82 -9.68
CA MET A 71 -2.79 0.65 -9.47
C MET A 71 -4.28 1.01 -9.36
N THR A 72 -4.60 2.17 -8.77
CA THR A 72 -5.98 2.65 -8.62
C THR A 72 -6.48 3.45 -9.83
N GLU A 73 -5.63 3.70 -10.82
CA GLU A 73 -6.00 4.41 -12.03
C GLU A 73 -6.91 3.52 -12.91
N GLY A 74 -8.04 4.06 -13.36
CA GLY A 74 -8.96 3.34 -14.24
C GLY A 74 -9.81 2.25 -13.58
N LEU A 75 -9.88 2.20 -12.25
CA LEU A 75 -10.83 1.33 -11.54
C LEU A 75 -12.27 1.61 -11.98
N LYS A 76 -13.07 0.54 -12.06
CA LYS A 76 -14.50 0.63 -12.39
C LYS A 76 -15.29 0.87 -11.12
N SER A 77 -16.50 1.41 -11.24
CA SER A 77 -17.41 1.61 -10.11
C SER A 77 -17.82 0.31 -9.38
N SER A 78 -17.62 -0.85 -10.01
CA SER A 78 -17.83 -2.15 -9.39
C SER A 78 -16.64 -2.59 -8.53
N ASP A 79 -15.44 -2.07 -8.79
CA ASP A 79 -14.22 -2.49 -8.12
C ASP A 79 -14.15 -1.91 -6.70
N THR A 80 -13.42 -2.58 -5.82
CA THR A 80 -13.29 -2.20 -4.40
C THR A 80 -11.82 -2.15 -4.01
N VAL A 81 -11.43 -1.10 -3.28
CA VAL A 81 -10.12 -0.99 -2.64
C VAL A 81 -10.30 -1.23 -1.14
N LEU A 82 -9.71 -2.30 -0.62
CA LEU A 82 -9.54 -2.49 0.82
C LEU A 82 -8.34 -1.67 1.28
N PHE A 83 -8.61 -0.53 1.93
CA PHE A 83 -7.58 0.36 2.44
C PHE A 83 -7.31 0.13 3.93
N LEU A 84 -6.16 -0.46 4.25
CA LEU A 84 -5.72 -0.81 5.58
C LEU A 84 -4.76 0.26 6.11
N LEU A 85 -5.18 1.07 7.07
CA LEU A 85 -4.41 2.22 7.55
C LEU A 85 -3.98 2.08 9.01
N SER A 86 -2.73 2.41 9.29
CA SER A 86 -2.18 2.52 10.65
C SER A 86 -1.30 3.77 10.81
N GLY A 87 -0.74 3.99 12.01
CA GLY A 87 0.07 5.18 12.28
C GLY A 87 1.32 5.30 11.40
N GLY A 88 1.71 6.53 11.08
CA GLY A 88 2.85 6.85 10.19
C GLY A 88 2.46 7.13 8.74
N GLY A 89 1.17 7.05 8.40
CA GLY A 89 0.67 7.27 7.03
C GLY A 89 1.10 8.61 6.41
N SER A 90 1.17 9.70 7.19
CA SER A 90 1.60 11.01 6.69
C SER A 90 3.02 11.04 6.10
N ALA A 91 3.92 10.18 6.58
CA ALA A 91 5.28 10.09 6.04
C ALA A 91 5.42 8.94 5.03
N LEU A 92 4.61 7.90 5.15
CA LEU A 92 4.71 6.68 4.35
C LEU A 92 3.88 6.71 3.07
N PHE A 93 2.90 7.60 2.96
CA PHE A 93 2.00 7.67 1.81
C PHE A 93 1.75 9.13 1.44
N GLU A 94 2.66 9.67 0.63
CA GLU A 94 2.73 11.08 0.30
C GLU A 94 3.14 11.28 -1.17
N LYS A 95 2.55 12.28 -1.82
CA LYS A 95 2.90 12.69 -3.19
C LYS A 95 2.83 14.21 -3.30
N PRO A 96 3.98 14.89 -3.24
CA PRO A 96 4.04 16.32 -3.49
C PRO A 96 3.49 16.67 -4.89
N LEU A 97 2.81 17.81 -5.00
CA LEU A 97 2.39 18.37 -6.30
C LEU A 97 3.54 19.07 -7.02
N VAL A 98 4.62 19.37 -6.30
CA VAL A 98 5.84 20.01 -6.81
C VAL A 98 6.95 18.98 -6.91
N SER A 99 7.80 19.11 -7.93
CA SER A 99 9.07 18.36 -7.99
C SER A 99 10.03 18.94 -6.95
N GLY A 100 10.81 18.09 -6.27
CA GLY A 100 11.95 18.56 -5.49
C GLY A 100 13.02 19.11 -6.43
N ASP A 101 13.62 20.24 -6.06
CA ASP A 101 14.80 20.80 -6.74
C ASP A 101 16.04 19.92 -6.54
#